data_AF-A0A7X7LIV7-F1
#
_entry.id   AF-A0A7X7LIV7-F1
#
_cell.length_a   1.000
_cell.length_b   1.000
_cell.length_c   1.000
_cell.angle_alpha   90.00
_cell.angle_beta   90.00
_cell.angle_gamma   90.00
#
_symmetry.space_group_name_H-M   'P 1'
#
loop_
_entity.id
_entity.type
_entity.pdbx_description
1 polymer ?
#
loop_
_entity_poly.entity_id
_entity_poly.type
_entity_poly.pdbx_seq_one_letter_code
_entity_poly.pdbx_strand_id
1 'polypeptide(L)'
;NFVFGLLATIILLGTHTYKTQAQESFIKGRWNVRVKGAPQLDIKQRRHYAYLMVGLNYGFHPNLEAGLDFGFQNGDVVITTDGTFTGQPLIIKQINYPIYNLHLNYHLFPYLAPGKNLRFDGYITSHLGGSSYPEQYYGGGFFMNFFLGTGLSWYFTRHVGLNVEAGRTWGLQKNSIGFNKLMAGLIVKF
;
A
#
# COMPACT_ATOMS: atom_id res chain seq x y z
N ASN A 1 -11.32 -2.14 -17.19
CA ASN A 1 -12.41 -1.17 -17.39
C ASN A 1 -13.17 -0.81 -16.11
N PHE A 2 -13.67 -1.76 -15.31
CA PHE A 2 -14.43 -1.45 -14.08
C PHE A 2 -13.63 -0.68 -12.99
N VAL A 3 -12.38 -1.11 -12.74
CA VAL A 3 -11.51 -0.49 -11.71
C VAL A 3 -11.21 0.98 -12.02
N PHE A 4 -10.95 1.31 -13.29
CA PHE A 4 -10.72 2.70 -13.72
C PHE A 4 -11.97 3.57 -13.59
N GLY A 5 -13.16 3.01 -13.88
CA GLY A 5 -14.43 3.71 -13.69
C GLY A 5 -14.73 4.03 -12.23
N LEU A 6 -14.51 3.07 -11.32
CA LEU A 6 -14.68 3.29 -9.88
C LEU A 6 -13.71 4.35 -9.34
N LEU A 7 -12.45 4.29 -9.77
CA LEU A 7 -11.41 5.26 -9.41
C LEU A 7 -11.76 6.67 -9.87
N ALA A 8 -12.20 6.82 -11.12
CA ALA A 8 -12.65 8.09 -11.67
C ALA A 8 -13.84 8.63 -10.89
N THR A 9 -14.82 7.78 -10.55
CA THR A 9 -16.00 8.18 -9.76
C THR A 9 -15.63 8.63 -8.35
N ILE A 10 -14.72 7.93 -7.66
CA ILE A 10 -14.26 8.32 -6.31
C ILE A 10 -13.49 9.65 -6.37
N ILE A 11 -12.62 9.84 -7.37
CA ILE A 11 -11.90 11.09 -7.57
C ILE A 11 -12.87 12.24 -7.89
N LEU A 12 -13.84 12.01 -8.77
CA LEU A 12 -14.84 13.00 -9.16
C LEU A 12 -15.76 13.38 -7.98
N LEU A 13 -16.23 12.42 -7.20
CA LEU A 13 -17.06 12.66 -6.02
C LEU A 13 -16.28 13.41 -4.94
N GLY A 14 -15.06 12.98 -4.62
CA GLY A 14 -14.22 13.61 -3.59
C GLY A 14 -13.82 15.05 -3.96
N THR A 15 -13.57 15.33 -5.23
CA THR A 15 -13.23 16.69 -5.69
C THR A 15 -14.44 17.63 -5.79
N HIS A 16 -15.66 17.11 -5.92
CA HIS A 16 -16.88 17.92 -6.01
C HIS A 16 -17.48 18.29 -4.65
N THR A 17 -17.44 17.40 -3.64
CA THR A 17 -18.10 17.64 -2.35
C THR A 17 -17.34 18.57 -1.41
N TYR A 18 -16.03 18.79 -1.60
CA TYR A 18 -15.19 19.54 -0.66
C TYR A 18 -14.75 20.95 -1.13
N LYS A 19 -15.30 21.46 -2.24
CA LYS A 19 -15.00 22.82 -2.72
C LYS A 19 -15.41 23.95 -1.76
N THR A 20 -16.16 23.65 -0.69
CA THR A 20 -16.79 24.66 0.19
C THR A 20 -16.07 24.93 1.51
N GLN A 21 -15.03 24.19 1.90
CA GLN A 21 -14.24 24.52 3.10
C GLN A 21 -12.75 24.41 2.79
N ALA A 22 -12.09 25.56 2.67
CA ALA A 22 -10.65 25.65 2.68
C ALA A 22 -10.14 25.21 4.07
N GLN A 23 -9.96 23.91 4.28
CA GLN A 23 -9.37 23.38 5.51
C GLN A 23 -7.91 23.83 5.61
N GLU A 24 -7.56 24.47 6.73
CA GLU A 24 -6.21 24.99 6.99
C GLU A 24 -5.17 23.89 7.25
N SER A 25 -5.61 22.69 7.67
CA SER A 25 -4.74 21.53 7.88
C SER A 25 -4.74 20.62 6.66
N PHE A 26 -3.57 20.16 6.23
CA PHE A 26 -3.44 19.25 5.10
C PHE A 26 -3.44 17.75 5.48
N ILE A 27 -3.49 17.45 6.78
CA ILE A 27 -3.61 16.09 7.30
C ILE A 27 -4.88 16.00 8.12
N LYS A 28 -4.99 16.76 9.23
CA LYS A 28 -6.15 16.69 10.13
C LYS A 28 -7.44 17.06 9.40
N GLY A 29 -8.47 16.24 9.57
CA GLY A 29 -9.82 16.46 9.02
C GLY A 29 -9.97 16.13 7.55
N ARG A 30 -8.93 15.54 6.91
CA ARG A 30 -8.93 15.22 5.49
C ARG A 30 -9.01 13.73 5.24
N TRP A 31 -9.84 13.37 4.27
CA TRP A 31 -9.80 12.05 3.68
C TRP A 31 -8.78 12.02 2.57
N ASN A 32 -8.22 10.85 2.32
CA ASN A 32 -7.48 10.64 1.11
C ASN A 32 -7.59 9.21 0.59
N VAL A 33 -7.54 9.12 -0.73
CA VAL A 33 -7.52 7.88 -1.47
C VAL A 33 -6.12 7.69 -2.02
N ARG A 34 -5.51 6.54 -1.73
CA ARG A 34 -4.20 6.15 -2.27
C ARG A 34 -4.37 4.99 -3.23
N VAL A 35 -3.73 5.08 -4.38
CA VAL A 35 -3.58 3.94 -5.27
C VAL A 35 -2.10 3.65 -5.40
N LYS A 36 -1.68 2.54 -4.80
CA LYS A 36 -0.29 2.13 -4.70
C LYS A 36 -0.08 0.90 -5.57
N GLY A 37 0.95 0.95 -6.40
CA GLY A 37 1.45 -0.19 -7.14
C GLY A 37 2.93 -0.34 -6.91
N ALA A 38 3.42 -1.56 -6.89
CA ALA A 38 4.86 -1.75 -6.87
C ALA A 38 5.32 -3.04 -7.51
N PRO A 39 6.54 -3.06 -8.08
CA PRO A 39 7.37 -4.23 -7.99
C PRO A 39 7.88 -4.35 -6.54
N GLN A 40 7.41 -5.33 -5.78
CA GLN A 40 8.10 -5.77 -4.58
C GLN A 40 9.41 -6.42 -5.03
N LEU A 41 10.50 -5.68 -4.81
CA LEU A 41 11.87 -6.11 -5.09
C LEU A 41 12.38 -6.92 -3.90
N ASP A 42 12.38 -8.24 -4.02
CA ASP A 42 13.18 -9.06 -3.12
C ASP A 42 14.65 -8.98 -3.55
N ILE A 43 15.43 -8.15 -2.84
CA ILE A 43 16.87 -7.95 -3.12
C ILE A 43 17.64 -9.27 -3.02
N LYS A 44 17.20 -10.23 -2.19
CA LYS A 44 17.87 -11.53 -2.04
C LYS A 44 17.48 -12.51 -3.14
N GLN A 45 16.23 -12.49 -3.61
CA GLN A 45 15.74 -13.47 -4.58
C GLN A 45 15.62 -12.95 -6.02
N ARG A 46 15.89 -11.66 -6.28
CA ARG A 46 15.67 -10.98 -7.58
C ARG A 46 14.27 -11.20 -8.15
N ARG A 47 13.29 -11.48 -7.29
CA ARG A 47 11.89 -11.70 -7.67
C ARG A 47 11.13 -10.39 -7.63
N HIS A 48 10.25 -10.23 -8.62
CA HIS A 48 9.41 -9.05 -8.79
C HIS A 48 7.96 -9.48 -8.57
N TYR A 49 7.39 -9.12 -7.41
CA TYR A 49 5.96 -9.31 -7.21
C TYR A 49 5.25 -8.01 -7.55
N ALA A 50 4.39 -8.05 -8.57
CA ALA A 50 3.52 -6.92 -8.88
C ALA A 50 2.31 -6.97 -7.93
N TYR A 51 1.99 -5.86 -7.30
CA TYR A 51 0.72 -5.72 -6.59
C TYR A 51 0.10 -4.36 -6.85
N LEU A 52 -1.22 -4.30 -6.71
CA LEU A 52 -2.03 -3.09 -6.79
C LEU A 52 -2.91 -3.02 -5.55
N MET A 53 -2.86 -1.89 -4.85
CA MET A 53 -3.73 -1.61 -3.70
C MET A 53 -4.43 -0.27 -3.88
N VAL A 54 -5.66 -0.21 -3.38
CA VAL A 54 -6.43 1.01 -3.19
C VAL A 54 -6.70 1.19 -1.71
N GLY A 55 -6.47 2.40 -1.23
CA GLY A 55 -6.52 2.79 0.16
C GLY A 55 -7.44 3.94 0.42
N LEU A 56 -8.10 3.93 1.57
CA LEU A 56 -8.82 5.07 2.12
C LEU A 56 -8.28 5.38 3.51
N ASN A 57 -7.86 6.64 3.72
CA ASN A 57 -7.25 7.07 4.96
C ASN A 57 -7.88 8.39 5.42
N TYR A 58 -7.78 8.62 6.72
CA TYR A 58 -8.27 9.81 7.39
C TYR A 58 -7.21 10.37 8.33
N GLY A 59 -6.94 11.67 8.22
CA GLY A 59 -6.07 12.37 9.16
C GLY A 59 -6.84 12.81 10.39
N PHE A 60 -6.57 12.18 11.53
CA PHE A 60 -7.24 12.50 12.80
C PHE A 60 -6.41 13.43 13.69
N HIS A 61 -5.13 13.65 13.35
CA HIS A 61 -4.22 14.55 14.06
C HIS A 61 -3.40 15.38 13.03
N PRO A 62 -2.85 16.55 13.40
CA PRO A 62 -1.98 17.33 12.49
C PRO A 62 -0.78 16.55 11.91
N ASN A 63 -0.37 15.46 12.57
CA ASN A 63 0.75 14.63 12.15
C ASN A 63 0.37 13.15 11.96
N LEU A 64 -0.87 12.73 12.22
CA LEU A 64 -1.26 11.32 12.15
C LEU A 64 -2.39 11.10 11.16
N GLU A 65 -2.23 10.04 10.38
CA GLU A 65 -3.19 9.56 9.41
C GLU A 65 -3.30 8.04 9.54
N ALA A 66 -4.52 7.50 9.55
CA ALA A 66 -4.76 6.06 9.59
C ALA A 66 -5.83 5.66 8.58
N GLY A 67 -5.84 4.40 8.21
CA GLY A 67 -6.79 3.91 7.22
C GLY A 67 -6.56 2.46 6.83
N LEU A 68 -7.20 2.09 5.73
CA LEU A 68 -7.31 0.73 5.22
C LEU A 68 -6.95 0.70 3.75
N ASP A 69 -6.11 -0.27 3.37
CA ASP A 69 -5.77 -0.59 1.98
C ASP A 69 -6.26 -2.00 1.65
N PHE A 70 -6.83 -2.20 0.47
CA PHE A 70 -7.21 -3.50 -0.09
C PHE A 70 -6.68 -3.63 -1.52
N GLY A 71 -6.31 -4.83 -1.93
CA GLY A 71 -5.73 -5.03 -3.24
C GLY A 71 -5.45 -6.48 -3.60
N PHE A 72 -4.66 -6.65 -4.64
CA PHE A 72 -4.21 -7.95 -5.11
C PHE A 72 -2.71 -7.94 -5.35
N GLN A 73 -2.07 -9.07 -5.07
CA GLN A 73 -0.66 -9.30 -5.31
C GLN A 73 -0.49 -10.56 -6.17
N ASN A 74 0.39 -10.46 -7.18
CA ASN A 74 0.92 -11.61 -7.87
C ASN A 74 2.01 -12.25 -7.01
N GLY A 75 1.97 -13.57 -6.88
CA GLY A 75 3.01 -14.36 -6.24
C GLY A 75 3.30 -15.64 -7.00
N ASP A 76 4.47 -16.20 -6.74
CA ASP A 76 4.87 -17.51 -7.26
C ASP A 76 4.59 -18.55 -6.19
N VAL A 77 3.84 -19.59 -6.54
CA VAL A 77 3.69 -20.79 -5.72
C VAL A 77 4.58 -21.88 -6.29
N VAL A 78 5.33 -22.50 -5.40
CA VAL A 78 6.06 -23.73 -5.69
C VAL A 78 5.13 -24.91 -5.40
N ILE A 79 4.84 -25.71 -6.43
CA ILE A 79 4.06 -26.94 -6.28
C ILE A 79 5.06 -28.11 -6.29
N THR A 80 5.15 -28.83 -5.17
CA THR A 80 5.87 -30.11 -5.10
C THR A 80 4.86 -31.25 -5.32
N THR A 81 5.10 -32.09 -6.32
CA THR A 81 4.23 -33.21 -6.73
C THR A 81 4.19 -34.37 -5.73
N ASP A 82 5.08 -34.35 -4.76
CA ASP A 82 5.43 -35.44 -3.85
C ASP A 82 5.08 -35.14 -2.39
N GLY A 83 4.43 -34.01 -2.09
CA GLY A 83 3.97 -33.65 -0.74
C GLY A 83 5.10 -33.46 0.29
N THR A 84 6.36 -33.55 -0.14
CA THR A 84 7.54 -33.36 0.68
C THR A 84 8.26 -32.09 0.24
N PHE A 85 8.63 -31.24 1.20
CA PHE A 85 9.34 -29.97 0.97
C PHE A 85 10.80 -30.14 0.51
N THR A 86 11.22 -31.36 0.20
CA THR A 86 12.61 -31.76 -0.10
C THR A 86 12.86 -32.06 -1.58
N GLY A 87 11.82 -32.14 -2.41
CA GLY A 87 11.93 -32.32 -3.85
C GLY A 87 12.32 -31.05 -4.59
N GLN A 88 13.07 -31.19 -5.69
CA GLN A 88 13.32 -30.10 -6.64
C GLN A 88 11.97 -29.54 -7.13
N PRO A 89 11.76 -28.21 -7.12
CA PRO A 89 10.48 -27.62 -7.50
C PRO A 89 10.18 -27.89 -8.97
N LEU A 90 9.15 -28.69 -9.26
CA LEU A 90 8.85 -29.14 -10.62
C LEU A 90 8.01 -28.11 -11.42
N ILE A 91 7.18 -27.29 -10.75
CA ILE A 91 6.34 -26.27 -11.38
C ILE A 91 6.25 -25.02 -10.50
N ILE A 92 6.61 -23.86 -11.07
CA ILE A 92 6.33 -22.53 -10.50
C ILE A 92 5.06 -22.01 -11.17
N LYS A 93 3.99 -21.81 -10.40
CA LYS A 93 2.74 -21.21 -10.91
C LYS A 93 2.57 -19.81 -10.35
N GLN A 94 2.29 -18.86 -11.23
CA GLN A 94 1.87 -17.52 -10.83
C GLN A 94 0.42 -17.53 -10.39
N ILE A 95 0.15 -16.91 -9.25
CA ILE A 95 -1.18 -16.76 -8.68
C ILE A 95 -1.41 -15.31 -8.30
N ASN A 96 -2.66 -14.86 -8.39
CA ASN A 96 -3.10 -13.62 -7.79
C ASN A 96 -3.83 -13.93 -6.48
N TYR A 97 -3.51 -13.21 -5.42
CA TYR A 97 -4.20 -13.34 -4.14
C TYR A 97 -4.55 -11.98 -3.56
N PRO A 98 -5.68 -11.87 -2.83
CA PRO A 98 -6.06 -10.64 -2.16
C PRO A 98 -5.10 -10.31 -1.02
N ILE A 99 -4.85 -9.02 -0.86
CA ILE A 99 -4.05 -8.44 0.22
C ILE A 99 -4.82 -7.29 0.87
N TYR A 100 -4.58 -7.08 2.15
CA TYR A 100 -5.17 -5.97 2.89
C TYR A 100 -4.24 -5.47 3.98
N ASN A 101 -4.33 -4.19 4.32
CA ASN A 101 -3.54 -3.55 5.36
C ASN A 101 -4.37 -2.49 6.10
N LEU A 102 -4.23 -2.46 7.41
CA LEU A 102 -4.39 -1.26 8.21
C LEU A 102 -3.07 -0.48 8.14
N HIS A 103 -3.12 0.84 7.96
CA HIS A 103 -1.92 1.66 7.98
C HIS A 103 -2.02 2.79 9.01
N LEU A 104 -0.87 3.20 9.51
CA LEU A 104 -0.69 4.38 10.34
C LEU A 104 0.52 5.15 9.82
N ASN A 105 0.32 6.41 9.47
CA ASN A 105 1.36 7.32 9.02
C ASN A 105 1.58 8.41 10.07
N TYR A 106 2.83 8.64 10.43
CA TYR A 106 3.27 9.77 11.23
C TYR A 106 4.09 10.73 10.37
N HIS A 107 3.52 11.91 10.08
CA HIS A 107 4.13 12.94 9.25
C HIS A 107 5.11 13.79 10.07
N LEU A 108 6.39 13.69 9.73
CA LEU A 108 7.49 14.40 10.38
C LEU A 108 7.51 15.88 10.01
N PHE A 109 7.29 16.16 8.72
CA PHE A 109 7.34 17.50 8.16
C PHE A 109 6.14 17.69 7.25
N PRO A 110 4.94 17.95 7.80
CA PRO A 110 3.93 18.59 6.98
C PRO A 110 4.52 19.95 6.59
N TYR A 111 4.65 20.25 5.29
CA TYR A 111 5.02 21.60 4.77
C TYR A 111 6.51 21.90 4.51
N LEU A 112 7.29 20.95 3.96
CA LEU A 112 8.67 21.27 3.52
C LEU A 112 8.77 22.25 2.33
N ALA A 113 7.65 22.67 1.73
CA ALA A 113 7.61 23.75 0.74
C ALA A 113 6.36 24.62 0.93
N PRO A 114 6.49 25.92 1.28
CA PRO A 114 5.37 26.81 1.58
C PRO A 114 4.80 27.48 0.32
N GLY A 115 4.48 26.69 -0.72
CA GLY A 115 3.84 27.17 -1.94
C GLY A 115 2.34 26.88 -1.96
N LYS A 116 1.53 27.69 -2.66
CA LYS A 116 0.07 27.48 -2.76
C LYS A 116 -0.34 26.13 -3.38
N ASN A 117 0.57 25.50 -4.15
CA ASN A 117 0.29 24.33 -4.99
C ASN A 117 1.34 23.19 -4.90
N LEU A 118 2.54 23.44 -4.34
CA LEU A 118 3.64 22.48 -4.29
C LEU A 118 3.97 22.14 -2.84
N ARG A 119 3.99 20.85 -2.50
CA ARG A 119 4.23 20.38 -1.13
C ARG A 119 4.95 19.03 -1.11
N PHE A 120 5.81 18.86 -0.10
CA PHE A 120 6.41 17.60 0.27
C PHE A 120 5.99 17.20 1.68
N ASP A 121 5.61 15.93 1.84
CA ASP A 121 5.31 15.31 3.11
C ASP A 121 6.24 14.11 3.33
N GLY A 122 7.17 14.24 4.27
CA GLY A 122 7.94 13.11 4.78
C GLY A 122 7.21 12.47 5.96
N TYR A 123 7.11 11.14 5.98
CA TYR A 123 6.43 10.40 7.04
C TYR A 123 7.09 9.06 7.35
N ILE A 124 6.92 8.61 8.59
CA ILE A 124 7.12 7.22 9.00
C ILE A 124 5.79 6.51 8.82
N THR A 125 5.79 5.27 8.33
CA THR A 125 4.57 4.51 8.11
C THR A 125 4.70 3.09 8.64
N SER A 126 3.63 2.58 9.23
CA SER A 126 3.51 1.18 9.60
C SER A 126 2.23 0.60 9.00
N HIS A 127 2.33 -0.65 8.52
CA HIS A 127 1.17 -1.40 8.02
C HIS A 127 1.03 -2.70 8.81
N LEU A 128 -0.20 -3.02 9.22
CA LEU A 128 -0.55 -4.30 9.79
C LEU A 128 -1.62 -4.93 8.90
N GLY A 129 -1.36 -6.10 8.36
CA GLY A 129 -2.26 -6.70 7.39
C GLY A 129 -1.89 -8.11 7.04
N GLY A 130 -2.31 -8.55 5.87
CA GLY A 130 -1.99 -9.88 5.40
C GLY A 130 -2.48 -10.21 4.01
N SER A 131 -2.25 -11.46 3.63
CA SER A 131 -2.71 -12.05 2.39
C SER A 131 -3.54 -13.31 2.67
N SER A 132 -4.50 -13.59 1.80
CA SER A 132 -5.26 -14.84 1.84
C SER A 132 -4.95 -15.66 0.60
N TYR A 133 -4.37 -16.84 0.78
CA TYR A 133 -4.06 -17.74 -0.33
C TYR A 133 -5.24 -18.67 -0.63
N PRO A 134 -5.54 -18.94 -1.91
CA PRO A 134 -6.53 -19.96 -2.28
C PRO A 134 -6.18 -21.33 -1.69
N GLU A 135 -7.18 -22.10 -1.27
CA GLU A 135 -7.02 -23.40 -0.60
C GLU A 135 -6.12 -24.40 -1.35
N GLN A 136 -6.23 -24.40 -2.67
CA GLN A 136 -5.39 -25.17 -3.60
C GLN A 136 -3.88 -24.87 -3.51
N TYR A 137 -3.47 -23.81 -2.82
CA TYR A 137 -2.07 -23.40 -2.62
C TYR A 137 -1.76 -23.24 -1.13
N TYR A 138 -0.71 -23.91 -0.66
CA TYR A 138 -0.25 -23.87 0.74
C TYR A 138 -1.32 -24.29 1.80
N GLY A 139 -2.31 -25.08 1.40
CA GLY A 139 -3.40 -25.55 2.29
C GLY A 139 -4.47 -24.50 2.59
N GLY A 140 -4.43 -23.35 1.92
CA GLY A 140 -5.27 -22.19 2.25
C GLY A 140 -4.85 -21.56 3.57
N GLY A 141 -5.07 -20.26 3.69
CA GLY A 141 -4.82 -19.61 4.97
C GLY A 141 -4.61 -18.12 4.89
N PHE A 142 -4.63 -17.54 6.08
CA PHE A 142 -4.40 -16.13 6.29
C PHE A 142 -2.99 -15.89 6.83
N PHE A 143 -2.20 -15.10 6.10
CA PHE A 143 -0.82 -14.80 6.43
C PHE A 143 -0.71 -13.34 6.86
N MET A 144 -0.49 -13.14 8.16
CA MET A 144 -0.31 -11.80 8.71
C MET A 144 1.11 -11.30 8.54
N ASN A 145 1.23 -10.03 8.20
CA ASN A 145 2.48 -9.31 8.01
C ASN A 145 2.42 -7.94 8.68
N PHE A 146 3.57 -7.52 9.20
CA PHE A 146 3.81 -6.17 9.68
C PHE A 146 4.83 -5.49 8.77
N PHE A 147 4.60 -4.24 8.40
CA PHE A 147 5.54 -3.41 7.65
C PHE A 147 5.89 -2.17 8.48
N LEU A 148 7.15 -1.78 8.43
CA LEU A 148 7.63 -0.50 8.94
C LEU A 148 8.54 0.13 7.88
N GLY A 149 8.32 1.42 7.63
CA GLY A 149 9.07 2.13 6.63
C GLY A 149 8.94 3.64 6.73
N THR A 150 9.43 4.28 5.70
CA THR A 150 9.32 5.73 5.50
C THR A 150 8.68 5.98 4.16
N GLY A 151 8.02 7.12 4.02
CA GLY A 151 7.44 7.55 2.76
C GLY A 151 7.63 9.03 2.53
N LEU A 152 7.57 9.37 1.26
CA LEU A 152 7.59 10.74 0.76
C LEU A 152 6.42 10.92 -0.18
N SER A 153 5.60 11.94 0.06
CA SER A 153 4.55 12.35 -0.86
C SER A 153 4.85 13.72 -1.43
N TRP A 154 4.81 13.83 -2.74
CA TRP A 154 4.94 15.08 -3.48
C TRP A 154 3.60 15.46 -4.10
N TYR A 155 3.09 16.63 -3.75
CA TYR A 155 1.84 17.16 -4.26
C TYR A 155 2.12 18.29 -5.24
N PHE A 156 1.60 18.15 -6.46
CA PHE A 156 1.66 19.18 -7.51
C PHE A 156 0.35 19.99 -7.59
N THR A 157 -0.68 19.58 -6.85
CA THR A 157 -1.89 20.38 -6.55
C THR A 157 -2.28 20.22 -5.08
N ARG A 158 -3.30 20.94 -4.60
CA ARG A 158 -3.80 20.79 -3.21
C ARG A 158 -4.46 19.44 -2.90
N HIS A 159 -4.83 18.70 -3.94
CA HIS A 159 -5.60 17.45 -3.82
C HIS A 159 -4.80 16.27 -4.37
N VAL A 160 -4.04 16.43 -5.44
CA VAL A 160 -3.38 15.34 -6.15
C VAL A 160 -1.87 15.37 -5.95
N GLY A 161 -1.29 14.21 -5.68
CA GLY A 161 0.13 13.99 -5.56
C GLY A 161 0.57 12.58 -5.94
N LEU A 162 1.88 12.38 -5.90
CA LEU A 162 2.54 11.09 -6.00
C LEU A 162 3.11 10.72 -4.63
N ASN A 163 3.11 9.45 -4.29
CA ASN A 163 3.77 8.96 -3.09
C ASN A 163 4.75 7.84 -3.42
N VAL A 164 5.82 7.77 -2.64
CA VAL A 164 6.76 6.65 -2.62
C VAL A 164 6.94 6.20 -1.17
N GLU A 165 6.89 4.90 -0.92
CA GLU A 165 7.08 4.28 0.40
C GLU A 165 8.18 3.23 0.29
N ALA A 166 9.15 3.23 1.20
CA ALA A 166 10.21 2.24 1.27
C ALA A 166 10.37 1.73 2.70
N GLY A 167 10.53 0.42 2.86
CA GLY A 167 10.67 -0.17 4.18
C GLY A 167 10.80 -1.68 4.14
N ARG A 168 10.49 -2.30 5.27
CA ARG A 168 10.62 -3.74 5.46
C ARG A 168 9.34 -4.34 6.00
N THR A 169 8.99 -5.51 5.47
CA THR A 169 7.89 -6.35 5.93
C THR A 169 8.45 -7.55 6.68
N TRP A 170 7.79 -7.94 7.76
CA TRP A 170 8.02 -9.17 8.51
C TRP A 170 6.71 -9.94 8.60
N GLY A 171 6.73 -11.23 8.29
CA GLY A 171 5.58 -12.08 8.58
C GLY A 171 5.51 -12.38 10.08
N LEU A 172 4.28 -12.42 10.61
CA LEU A 172 4.02 -12.68 12.02
C LEU A 172 3.93 -14.18 12.33
N GLN A 173 4.01 -15.04 11.31
CA GLN A 173 4.06 -16.49 11.47
C GLN A 173 5.49 -16.99 11.68
N LYS A 174 5.65 -18.10 12.41
CA LYS A 174 6.93 -18.73 12.72
C LYS A 174 7.73 -19.00 11.42
N ASN A 175 9.01 -18.60 11.39
CA ASN A 175 9.93 -18.69 10.25
C ASN A 175 9.63 -17.76 9.04
N SER A 176 8.84 -16.71 9.22
CA SER A 176 8.60 -15.75 8.14
C SER A 176 9.85 -14.96 7.78
N ILE A 177 10.20 -14.97 6.50
CA ILE A 177 11.30 -14.18 5.95
C ILE A 177 10.86 -12.73 5.85
N GLY A 178 11.73 -11.80 6.25
CA GLY A 178 11.48 -10.38 6.07
C GLY A 178 11.90 -9.90 4.68
N PHE A 179 11.06 -9.10 4.03
CA PHE A 179 11.28 -8.58 2.67
C PHE A 179 11.38 -7.06 2.68
N ASN A 180 12.30 -6.50 1.90
CA ASN A 180 12.29 -5.07 1.62
C ASN A 180 11.20 -4.78 0.58
N LYS A 181 10.51 -3.65 0.72
CA LYS A 181 9.49 -3.20 -0.21
C LYS A 181 9.75 -1.75 -0.57
N LEU A 182 9.64 -1.45 -1.86
CA LEU A 182 9.50 -0.12 -2.42
C LEU A 182 8.12 -0.05 -3.05
N MET A 183 7.38 1.02 -2.85
CA MET A 183 6.03 1.23 -3.38
C MET A 183 5.94 2.62 -3.97
N ALA A 184 5.21 2.78 -5.06
CA ALA A 184 4.91 4.08 -5.63
C ALA A 184 3.42 4.19 -5.92
N GLY A 185 2.87 5.38 -5.93
CA GLY A 185 1.44 5.54 -6.10
C GLY A 185 0.99 6.96 -6.37
N LEU A 186 -0.31 7.06 -6.61
CA LEU A 186 -1.06 8.30 -6.69
C LEU A 186 -1.83 8.49 -5.38
N ILE A 187 -1.86 9.72 -4.89
CA ILE A 187 -2.64 10.12 -3.73
C ILE A 187 -3.58 11.26 -4.11
N VAL A 188 -4.85 11.13 -3.69
CA VAL A 188 -5.87 12.16 -3.86
C VAL A 188 -6.46 12.48 -2.48
N LYS A 189 -6.24 13.69 -1.98
CA LYS A 189 -6.79 14.22 -0.73
C LYS A 189 -8.02 15.07 -1.02
N PHE A 190 -9.05 14.93 -0.19
CA PHE A 190 -10.19 15.83 -0.12
C PHE A 190 -10.41 16.20 1.35
#